data_AF-A0A7Z0TX54-F1
#
_entry.id   AF-A0A7Z0TX54-F1
#
_cell.length_a   1.000
_cell.length_b   1.000
_cell.length_c   1.000
_cell.angle_alpha   90.00
_cell.angle_beta   90.00
_cell.angle_gamma   90.00
#
_symmetry.space_group_name_H-M   'P 1'
#
loop_
_entity.id
_entity.type
_entity.pdbx_description
1 polymer ?
#
loop_
_entity_poly.entity_id
_entity_poly.type
_entity_poly.pdbx_seq_one_letter_code
_entity_poly.pdbx_strand_id
1 'polypeptide(L)'
;MTTFTPGVPEVSQSKRDADVYNALDNAKLPAGWRLGLDIAMHGDKPASLNRIRGDVEKWAGEVVDSDPMATPSKTFDCEGWSIELTLYGGFDKEKPAERAIASSMGDVRVIEPELEIRQAVEGKGSRYGAMTQPYLVVVADCKDELGGGANNGEALVEAMFGIIISRTTTGANGKLILENARSTDGYWGTPENPKHQGVSGVLLLPKPHLWALREERWQPLLVRNPWANHPLPDEFLPLPGFRHVKEASYVPTEGKRLADILGLPIVWPPAESG
;
A
#
# COMPACT_ATOMS: atom_id res chain seq x y z
N MET A 1 -6.28 -19.86 -23.16
CA MET A 1 -6.14 -20.46 -21.83
C MET A 1 -4.80 -21.17 -21.82
N THR A 2 -3.80 -20.57 -21.19
CA THR A 2 -2.45 -21.13 -21.13
C THR A 2 -2.09 -21.21 -19.66
N THR A 3 -2.15 -22.41 -19.10
CA THR A 3 -1.78 -22.70 -17.71
C THR A 3 -0.28 -23.00 -17.70
N PHE A 4 0.51 -22.17 -17.04
CA PHE A 4 1.93 -22.46 -16.80
C PHE A 4 2.05 -23.42 -15.61
N THR A 5 2.74 -24.54 -15.80
CA THR A 5 3.16 -25.42 -14.69
C THR A 5 4.54 -24.93 -14.24
N PRO A 6 4.73 -24.56 -12.96
CA PRO A 6 6.02 -24.07 -12.46
C PRO A 6 7.12 -25.13 -12.56
N GLY A 7 8.36 -24.69 -12.72
CA GLY A 7 9.51 -25.57 -12.92
C GLY A 7 9.98 -26.27 -11.63
N VAL A 8 10.61 -27.44 -11.73
CA VAL A 8 11.21 -28.16 -10.58
C VAL A 8 12.16 -27.32 -9.70
N PRO A 9 12.98 -26.38 -10.25
CA PRO A 9 13.80 -25.47 -9.44
C PRO A 9 12.97 -24.48 -8.61
N GLU A 10 11.81 -24.08 -9.11
CA GLU A 10 10.88 -23.16 -8.45
C GLU A 10 10.24 -23.84 -7.24
N VAL A 11 9.81 -25.11 -7.40
CA VAL A 11 9.25 -25.94 -6.32
C VAL A 11 10.27 -26.21 -5.20
N SER A 12 11.55 -26.41 -5.54
CA SER A 12 12.60 -26.65 -4.54
C SER A 12 12.95 -25.38 -3.76
N GLN A 13 12.88 -24.21 -4.39
CA GLN A 13 13.06 -22.91 -3.73
C GLN A 13 11.90 -22.62 -2.77
N SER A 14 10.65 -22.76 -3.22
CA SER A 14 9.46 -22.53 -2.38
C SER A 14 9.46 -23.40 -1.12
N LYS A 15 9.99 -24.63 -1.20
CA LYS A 15 10.14 -25.49 -0.03
C LYS A 15 11.16 -24.95 0.97
N ARG A 16 12.31 -24.45 0.51
CA ARG A 16 13.36 -23.89 1.39
C ARG A 16 12.90 -22.60 2.06
N ASP A 17 12.12 -21.79 1.36
CA ASP A 17 11.55 -20.55 1.90
C ASP A 17 10.49 -20.86 2.97
N ALA A 18 9.65 -21.87 2.73
CA ALA A 18 8.71 -22.38 3.72
C ALA A 18 9.41 -22.92 4.98
N ASP A 19 10.57 -23.58 4.84
CA ASP A 19 11.35 -24.08 5.97
C ASP A 19 11.92 -22.92 6.84
N VAL A 20 12.39 -21.84 6.20
CA VAL A 20 12.82 -20.61 6.90
C VAL A 20 11.65 -19.93 7.60
N TYR A 21 10.53 -19.76 6.92
CA TYR A 21 9.31 -19.20 7.49
C TYR A 21 8.86 -19.98 8.73
N ASN A 22 8.68 -21.30 8.60
CA ASN A 22 8.21 -22.15 9.68
C ASN A 22 9.16 -22.13 10.89
N ALA A 23 10.48 -22.04 10.67
CA ALA A 23 11.44 -21.96 11.76
C ALA A 23 11.31 -20.65 12.55
N LEU A 24 11.10 -19.53 11.86
CA LEU A 24 10.99 -18.20 12.45
C LEU A 24 9.59 -17.90 13.01
N ASP A 25 8.53 -18.50 12.45
CA ASP A 25 7.17 -18.38 12.98
C ASP A 25 7.02 -19.05 14.36
N ASN A 26 7.93 -19.97 14.68
CA ASN A 26 8.05 -20.62 15.99
C ASN A 26 9.10 -19.98 16.90
N ALA A 27 9.63 -18.79 16.57
CA ALA A 27 10.58 -18.07 17.41
C ALA A 27 9.90 -17.55 18.70
N LYS A 28 10.61 -17.61 19.82
CA LYS A 28 10.15 -17.09 21.12
C LYS A 28 10.41 -15.59 21.22
N LEU A 29 9.44 -14.80 20.79
CA LEU A 29 9.49 -13.35 20.90
C LEU A 29 8.97 -12.83 22.24
N PRO A 30 9.41 -11.63 22.67
CA PRO A 30 8.80 -10.96 23.81
C PRO A 30 7.31 -10.67 23.61
N ALA A 31 6.56 -10.60 24.71
CA ALA A 31 5.12 -10.31 24.67
C ALA A 31 4.83 -8.93 24.04
N GLY A 32 3.83 -8.87 23.16
CA GLY A 32 3.45 -7.65 22.45
C GLY A 32 4.32 -7.31 21.22
N TRP A 33 5.24 -8.20 20.83
CA TRP A 33 6.10 -8.02 19.66
C TRP A 33 5.88 -9.11 18.60
N ARG A 34 6.07 -8.76 17.33
CA ARG A 34 5.95 -9.66 16.18
C ARG A 34 7.02 -9.37 15.13
N LEU A 35 7.30 -10.36 14.28
CA LEU A 35 8.26 -10.24 13.18
C LEU A 35 7.59 -9.92 11.84
N GLY A 36 8.20 -9.03 11.08
CA GLY A 36 8.24 -9.05 9.63
C GLY A 36 9.48 -9.82 9.17
N LEU A 37 9.33 -10.64 8.14
CA LEU A 37 10.40 -11.46 7.56
C LEU A 37 10.57 -11.13 6.08
N ASP A 38 11.77 -10.78 5.64
CA ASP A 38 12.18 -10.64 4.24
C ASP A 38 13.43 -11.48 3.94
N ILE A 39 13.44 -12.20 2.81
CA ILE A 39 14.57 -13.02 2.36
C ILE A 39 15.25 -12.29 1.20
N ALA A 40 16.22 -11.45 1.54
CA ALA A 40 16.98 -10.63 0.58
C ALA A 40 17.89 -11.46 -0.34
N MET A 41 18.36 -12.62 0.11
CA MET A 41 19.19 -13.52 -0.69
C MET A 41 19.00 -14.98 -0.27
N HIS A 42 18.92 -15.88 -1.26
CA HIS A 42 18.87 -17.32 -1.04
C HIS A 42 20.26 -17.95 -1.15
N GLY A 43 20.60 -18.81 -0.20
CA GLY A 43 21.81 -19.60 -0.26
C GLY A 43 21.69 -20.80 -1.21
N ASP A 44 22.82 -21.25 -1.74
CA ASP A 44 22.92 -22.47 -2.56
C ASP A 44 22.62 -23.76 -1.77
N LYS A 45 22.58 -23.67 -0.43
CA LYS A 45 22.28 -24.76 0.50
C LYS A 45 21.11 -24.37 1.42
N PRO A 46 20.41 -25.33 2.05
CA PRO A 46 19.40 -24.99 3.07
C PRO A 46 20.01 -24.16 4.20
N ALA A 47 19.26 -23.17 4.70
CA ALA A 47 19.69 -22.32 5.80
C ALA A 47 19.77 -23.09 7.13
N SER A 48 20.71 -22.71 7.99
CA SER A 48 20.79 -23.17 9.38
C SER A 48 19.66 -22.62 10.26
N LEU A 49 18.47 -23.20 10.13
CA LEU A 49 17.23 -22.74 10.77
C LEU A 49 17.32 -22.53 12.29
N ASN A 50 17.96 -23.46 13.01
CA ASN A 50 18.11 -23.35 14.46
C ASN A 50 19.02 -22.18 14.88
N ARG A 51 20.03 -21.88 14.06
CA ARG A 51 20.97 -20.79 14.31
C ARG A 51 20.28 -19.45 14.10
N ILE A 52 19.62 -19.27 12.95
CA ILE A 52 18.86 -18.05 12.66
C ILE A 52 17.82 -17.81 13.77
N ARG A 53 17.00 -18.80 14.11
CA ARG A 53 16.00 -18.64 15.17
C ARG A 53 16.61 -18.17 16.49
N GLY A 54 17.73 -18.77 16.92
CA GLY A 54 18.41 -18.36 18.15
C GLY A 54 18.96 -16.93 18.10
N ASP A 55 19.53 -16.52 16.96
CA ASP A 55 20.04 -15.16 16.77
C ASP A 55 18.90 -14.12 16.77
N VAL A 56 17.74 -14.47 16.22
CA VAL A 56 16.53 -13.64 16.17
C VAL A 56 15.88 -13.49 17.54
N GLU A 57 15.71 -14.57 18.29
CA GLU A 57 15.19 -14.54 19.67
C GLU A 57 16.07 -13.67 20.57
N LYS A 58 17.39 -13.80 20.44
CA LYS A 58 18.35 -12.97 21.17
C LYS A 58 18.22 -11.50 20.81
N TRP A 59 18.19 -11.17 19.51
CA TRP A 59 18.04 -9.80 19.03
C TRP A 59 16.71 -9.18 19.51
N ALA A 60 15.60 -9.91 19.42
CA ALA A 60 14.31 -9.43 19.87
C ALA A 60 14.29 -9.14 21.39
N GLY A 61 14.99 -9.96 22.18
CA GLY A 61 15.17 -9.71 23.61
C GLY A 61 15.98 -8.44 23.93
N GLU A 62 16.99 -8.13 23.11
CA GLU A 62 17.81 -6.91 23.26
C GLU A 62 17.04 -5.63 22.88
N VAL A 63 16.07 -5.75 21.97
CA VAL A 63 15.33 -4.63 21.38
C VAL A 63 14.07 -4.25 22.16
N VAL A 64 13.63 -5.07 23.11
CA VAL A 64 12.30 -4.94 23.75
C VAL A 64 12.10 -3.65 24.57
N ASP A 65 13.18 -2.95 24.92
CA ASP A 65 13.17 -1.65 25.61
C ASP A 65 13.05 -0.45 24.64
N SER A 66 12.96 -0.70 23.34
CA SER A 66 12.68 0.34 22.35
C SER A 66 11.21 0.76 22.38
N ASP A 67 10.94 2.01 21.97
CA ASP A 67 9.59 2.53 21.76
C ASP A 67 8.77 1.51 20.93
N PRO A 68 7.58 1.06 21.38
CA PRO A 68 6.74 0.15 20.60
C PRO A 68 6.35 0.66 19.21
N MET A 69 6.50 1.97 18.95
CA MET A 69 6.34 2.58 17.63
C MET A 69 7.64 2.58 16.80
N ALA A 70 8.79 2.33 17.41
CA ALA A 70 10.02 2.08 16.68
C ALA A 70 9.90 0.72 15.99
N THR A 71 10.23 0.68 14.70
CA THR A 71 10.24 -0.53 13.87
C THR A 71 11.67 -0.93 13.56
N PRO A 72 12.45 -1.41 14.55
CA PRO A 72 13.85 -1.76 14.34
C PRO A 72 13.95 -2.93 13.37
N SER A 73 14.85 -2.80 12.40
CA SER A 73 15.16 -3.84 11.44
C SER A 73 16.60 -4.33 11.60
N LYS A 74 16.85 -5.58 11.20
CA LYS A 74 18.18 -6.18 11.20
C LYS A 74 18.28 -7.29 10.16
N THR A 75 19.41 -7.32 9.45
CA THR A 75 19.77 -8.40 8.53
C THR A 75 20.56 -9.50 9.24
N PHE A 76 20.20 -10.74 8.96
CA PHE A 76 20.83 -11.97 9.46
C PHE A 76 21.39 -12.75 8.28
N ASP A 77 22.71 -12.84 8.21
CA ASP A 77 23.40 -13.59 7.16
C ASP A 77 23.80 -14.99 7.66
N CYS A 78 23.44 -16.03 6.90
CA CYS A 78 23.94 -17.38 7.16
C CYS A 78 23.99 -18.25 5.89
N GLU A 79 25.13 -18.90 5.64
CA GLU A 79 25.24 -19.94 4.59
C GLU A 79 24.78 -19.49 3.18
N GLY A 80 25.03 -18.21 2.86
CA GLY A 80 24.62 -17.59 1.60
C GLY A 80 23.20 -17.03 1.60
N TRP A 81 22.45 -17.23 2.69
CA TRP A 81 21.18 -16.54 2.93
C TRP A 81 21.42 -15.19 3.56
N SER A 82 20.60 -14.22 3.15
CA SER A 82 20.48 -12.91 3.80
C SER A 82 19.01 -12.70 4.12
N ILE A 83 18.69 -12.59 5.41
CA ILE A 83 17.31 -12.51 5.91
C ILE A 83 17.16 -11.21 6.68
N GLU A 84 16.38 -10.27 6.17
CA GLU A 84 16.03 -9.05 6.87
C GLU A 84 14.78 -9.28 7.73
N LEU A 85 14.84 -8.85 8.98
CA LEU A 85 13.70 -8.92 9.89
C LEU A 85 13.37 -7.53 10.42
N THR A 86 12.09 -7.24 10.54
CA THR A 86 11.58 -6.05 11.23
C THR A 86 10.79 -6.47 12.47
N LEU A 87 10.98 -5.79 13.60
CA LEU A 87 10.16 -6.00 14.78
C LEU A 87 9.06 -4.95 14.84
N TYR A 88 7.83 -5.40 15.07
CA TYR A 88 6.66 -4.56 15.27
C TYR A 88 6.19 -4.70 16.72
N GLY A 89 6.20 -3.59 17.45
CA GLY A 89 5.61 -3.47 18.78
C GLY A 89 4.11 -3.12 18.73
N GLY A 90 3.52 -2.91 19.91
CA GLY A 90 2.14 -2.41 20.02
C GLY A 90 1.04 -3.49 20.02
N PHE A 91 1.40 -4.77 20.01
CA PHE A 91 0.44 -5.86 20.13
C PHE A 91 0.03 -6.13 21.59
N ASP A 92 -1.14 -6.72 21.77
CA ASP A 92 -1.68 -7.11 23.08
C ASP A 92 -0.71 -8.07 23.80
N LYS A 93 -0.29 -7.69 25.01
CA LYS A 93 0.67 -8.45 25.83
C LYS A 93 0.00 -9.58 26.63
N GLU A 94 -1.30 -9.46 26.88
CA GLU A 94 -2.08 -10.42 27.66
C GLU A 94 -2.58 -11.59 26.80
N LYS A 95 -2.51 -11.44 25.47
CA LYS A 95 -2.84 -12.50 24.52
C LYS A 95 -1.58 -13.15 23.98
N PRO A 96 -1.33 -14.43 24.30
CA PRO A 96 -0.19 -15.15 23.73
C PRO A 96 -0.31 -15.18 22.20
N ALA A 97 0.79 -14.86 21.53
CA ALA A 97 0.89 -15.00 20.09
C ALA A 97 0.78 -16.48 19.73
N GLU A 98 -0.18 -16.86 18.89
CA GLU A 98 -0.19 -18.21 18.31
C GLU A 98 0.95 -18.40 17.29
N ARG A 99 1.51 -17.28 16.79
CA ARG A 99 2.53 -17.18 15.74
C ARG A 99 3.44 -15.97 15.97
N ALA A 100 4.74 -16.14 15.76
CA ALA A 100 5.74 -15.08 15.95
C ALA A 100 5.85 -14.14 14.75
N ILE A 101 5.56 -14.62 13.54
CA ILE A 101 5.56 -13.78 12.35
C ILE A 101 4.17 -13.16 12.18
N ALA A 102 4.11 -11.83 12.24
CA ALA A 102 2.91 -11.09 11.85
C ALA A 102 2.84 -10.88 10.33
N SER A 103 3.97 -10.96 9.63
CA SER A 103 4.07 -10.87 8.16
C SER A 103 5.29 -11.63 7.62
N SER A 104 5.09 -12.58 6.71
CA SER A 104 6.17 -13.24 5.99
C SER A 104 6.22 -12.85 4.52
N MET A 105 7.32 -12.24 4.14
CA MET A 105 7.68 -11.86 2.78
C MET A 105 8.44 -13.02 2.13
N GLY A 106 7.74 -14.16 1.96
CA GLY A 106 8.15 -15.20 1.01
C GLY A 106 7.60 -14.94 -0.40
N ASP A 107 6.60 -14.06 -0.50
CA ASP A 107 6.01 -13.52 -1.74
C ASP A 107 5.32 -12.17 -1.44
N VAL A 108 5.95 -11.29 -0.66
CA VAL A 108 5.41 -9.92 -0.49
C VAL A 108 6.03 -9.06 -1.57
N ARG A 109 5.24 -8.89 -2.62
CA ARG A 109 5.20 -7.66 -3.40
C ARG A 109 5.16 -6.49 -2.40
N VAL A 110 6.17 -5.61 -2.41
CA VAL A 110 6.03 -4.31 -1.73
C VAL A 110 4.81 -3.65 -2.35
N ILE A 111 3.70 -3.60 -1.60
CA ILE A 111 2.51 -2.91 -2.04
C ILE A 111 2.85 -1.45 -1.79
N GLU A 112 3.17 -0.75 -2.87
CA GLU A 112 3.25 0.70 -2.96
C GLU A 112 1.94 1.13 -3.62
N PRO A 113 0.83 1.29 -2.85
CA PRO A 113 -0.49 1.47 -3.42
C PRO A 113 -0.54 2.64 -4.40
N GLU A 114 0.20 3.71 -4.11
CA GLU A 114 0.36 4.87 -4.96
C GLU A 114 1.03 4.54 -6.30
N LEU A 115 2.06 3.70 -6.31
CA LEU A 115 2.73 3.25 -7.53
C LEU A 115 1.80 2.36 -8.35
N GLU A 116 1.08 1.45 -7.70
CA GLU A 116 0.15 0.54 -8.38
C GLU A 116 -1.04 1.27 -9.01
N ILE A 117 -1.63 2.21 -8.26
CA ILE A 117 -2.70 3.07 -8.77
C ILE A 117 -2.15 3.87 -9.96
N ARG A 118 -0.97 4.45 -9.84
CA ARG A 118 -0.34 5.24 -10.91
C ARG A 118 -0.12 4.40 -12.16
N GLN A 119 0.49 3.22 -12.05
CA GLN A 119 0.72 2.31 -13.17
C GLN A 119 -0.60 1.86 -13.82
N ALA A 120 -1.65 1.58 -13.03
CA ALA A 120 -2.96 1.22 -13.53
C ALA A 120 -3.60 2.36 -14.35
N VAL A 121 -3.39 3.61 -13.92
CA VAL A 121 -3.86 4.81 -14.63
C VAL A 121 -3.02 5.07 -15.88
N GLU A 122 -1.70 4.95 -15.83
CA GLU A 122 -0.81 5.10 -17.00
C GLU A 122 -1.17 4.14 -18.13
N GLY A 123 -1.40 2.87 -17.79
CA GLY A 123 -1.79 1.84 -18.76
C GLY A 123 -3.15 2.08 -19.42
N LYS A 124 -4.10 2.73 -18.73
CA LYS A 124 -5.44 3.02 -19.26
C LYS A 124 -5.55 4.39 -19.92
N GLY A 125 -4.99 5.43 -19.31
CA GLY A 125 -5.11 6.82 -19.77
C GLY A 125 -4.42 7.07 -21.10
N SER A 126 -3.38 6.31 -21.43
CA SER A 126 -2.71 6.37 -22.75
C SER A 126 -3.44 5.58 -23.85
N ARG A 127 -4.29 4.62 -23.48
CA ARG A 127 -4.85 3.61 -24.40
C ARG A 127 -5.88 4.16 -25.39
N TYR A 128 -6.55 5.25 -25.03
CA TYR A 128 -7.68 5.76 -25.80
C TYR A 128 -7.35 6.95 -26.71
N GLY A 129 -6.08 7.36 -26.75
CA GLY A 129 -5.65 8.54 -27.52
C GLY A 129 -6.32 9.83 -27.03
N ALA A 130 -6.41 10.82 -27.92
CA ALA A 130 -7.04 12.09 -27.60
C ALA A 130 -8.57 11.98 -27.65
N MET A 131 -9.19 11.76 -26.50
CA MET A 131 -10.65 11.90 -26.36
C MET A 131 -11.06 13.37 -26.34
N THR A 132 -12.22 13.68 -26.92
CA THR A 132 -12.79 15.03 -26.99
C THR A 132 -13.87 15.29 -25.93
N GLN A 133 -14.17 14.30 -25.10
CA GLN A 133 -15.17 14.37 -24.03
C GLN A 133 -14.51 14.07 -22.68
N PRO A 134 -15.06 14.58 -21.57
CA PRO A 134 -14.59 14.22 -20.24
C PRO A 134 -14.68 12.71 -20.03
N TYR A 135 -13.64 12.11 -19.45
CA TYR A 135 -13.67 10.70 -19.07
C TYR A 135 -12.89 10.44 -17.79
N LEU A 136 -13.29 9.36 -17.11
CA LEU A 136 -12.68 8.91 -15.88
C LEU A 136 -11.97 7.58 -16.09
N VAL A 137 -10.86 7.38 -15.38
CA VAL A 137 -10.21 6.07 -15.28
C VAL A 137 -10.64 5.43 -13.96
N VAL A 138 -11.24 4.24 -14.04
CA VAL A 138 -11.57 3.44 -12.85
C VAL A 138 -10.41 2.50 -12.53
N VAL A 139 -9.91 2.61 -11.29
CA VAL A 139 -8.92 1.70 -10.69
C VAL A 139 -9.65 0.89 -9.63
N ALA A 140 -9.64 -0.44 -9.78
CA ALA A 140 -10.25 -1.35 -8.83
C ALA A 140 -9.17 -2.22 -8.22
N ASP A 141 -9.12 -2.29 -6.89
CA ASP A 141 -8.25 -3.21 -6.20
C ASP A 141 -8.85 -4.61 -6.20
N CYS A 142 -8.42 -5.42 -7.16
CA CYS A 142 -8.84 -6.82 -7.28
C CYS A 142 -7.92 -7.78 -6.52
N LYS A 143 -6.91 -7.27 -5.81
CA LYS A 143 -5.91 -8.07 -5.11
C LYS A 143 -6.08 -8.02 -3.58
N ASP A 144 -7.06 -7.24 -3.10
CA ASP A 144 -7.32 -6.99 -1.70
C ASP A 144 -6.08 -6.44 -0.96
N GLU A 145 -5.28 -5.65 -1.68
CA GLU A 145 -4.01 -5.07 -1.22
C GLU A 145 -4.23 -3.72 -0.50
N LEU A 146 -5.36 -3.05 -0.73
CA LEU A 146 -5.69 -1.78 -0.12
C LEU A 146 -6.23 -1.94 1.31
N GLY A 147 -5.56 -1.25 2.23
CA GLY A 147 -5.91 -1.24 3.64
C GLY A 147 -7.21 -0.49 3.97
N GLY A 148 -7.90 0.17 3.04
CA GLY A 148 -9.16 0.84 3.38
C GLY A 148 -9.01 2.19 4.11
N GLY A 149 -10.07 3.00 4.13
CA GLY A 149 -10.13 4.22 4.94
C GLY A 149 -9.22 5.36 4.41
N ALA A 150 -8.69 6.18 5.33
CA ALA A 150 -7.91 7.38 4.99
C ALA A 150 -6.65 7.07 4.15
N ASN A 151 -6.00 5.94 4.41
CA ASN A 151 -4.78 5.50 3.71
C ASN A 151 -4.99 5.36 2.19
N ASN A 152 -6.18 4.95 1.75
CA ASN A 152 -6.49 4.86 0.31
C ASN A 152 -6.57 6.24 -0.34
N GLY A 153 -7.03 7.23 0.43
CA GLY A 153 -7.10 8.60 -0.03
C GLY A 153 -5.72 9.22 -0.21
N GLU A 154 -4.84 9.00 0.77
CA GLU A 154 -3.45 9.43 0.71
C GLU A 154 -2.72 8.78 -0.48
N ALA A 155 -2.80 7.44 -0.61
CA ALA A 155 -2.23 6.71 -1.73
C ALA A 155 -2.74 7.21 -3.10
N LEU A 156 -4.05 7.50 -3.20
CA LEU A 156 -4.63 8.05 -4.43
C LEU A 156 -4.12 9.46 -4.73
N VAL A 157 -3.97 10.31 -3.73
CA VAL A 157 -3.39 11.66 -3.89
C VAL A 157 -1.93 11.56 -4.31
N GLU A 158 -1.13 10.69 -3.69
CA GLU A 158 0.28 10.49 -4.02
C GLU A 158 0.48 9.86 -5.40
N ALA A 159 -0.41 8.95 -5.81
CA ALA A 159 -0.41 8.40 -7.16
C ALA A 159 -0.59 9.51 -8.20
N MET A 160 -1.54 10.41 -7.96
CA MET A 160 -1.94 11.45 -8.91
C MET A 160 -1.01 12.66 -8.91
N PHE A 161 -0.48 13.05 -7.76
CA PHE A 161 0.20 14.33 -7.57
C PHE A 161 1.62 14.22 -6.99
N GLY A 162 2.09 13.00 -6.76
CA GLY A 162 3.44 12.70 -6.30
C GLY A 162 3.53 12.56 -4.78
N ILE A 163 4.50 11.77 -4.34
CA ILE A 163 4.75 11.50 -2.91
C ILE A 163 5.27 12.75 -2.19
N ILE A 164 5.10 12.79 -0.86
CA ILE A 164 5.72 13.83 -0.03
C ILE A 164 7.18 13.45 0.23
N ILE A 165 8.09 14.37 -0.08
CA ILE A 165 9.53 14.25 0.17
C ILE A 165 10.01 15.39 1.07
N SER A 166 10.94 15.09 1.96
CA SER A 166 11.63 16.11 2.76
C SER A 166 12.76 16.71 1.94
N ARG A 167 12.63 17.98 1.56
CA ARG A 167 13.68 18.74 0.87
C ARG A 167 14.45 19.56 1.89
N THR A 168 15.76 19.41 1.91
CA THR A 168 16.64 20.26 2.70
C THR A 168 17.10 21.44 1.85
N THR A 169 16.78 22.66 2.29
CA THR A 169 17.25 23.91 1.68
C THR A 169 18.16 24.65 2.66
N THR A 170 19.15 25.37 2.15
CA THR A 170 20.02 26.21 2.99
C THR A 170 19.42 27.60 3.05
N GLY A 171 18.97 28.01 4.24
CA GLY A 171 18.45 29.36 4.49
C GLY A 171 19.53 30.43 4.35
N ALA A 172 19.12 31.69 4.26
CA ALA A 172 20.01 32.85 4.06
C ALA A 172 21.07 33.04 5.18
N ASN A 173 20.89 32.38 6.33
CA ASN A 173 21.80 32.36 7.47
C ASN A 173 22.70 31.11 7.52
N GLY A 174 22.72 30.27 6.47
CA GLY A 174 23.46 29.01 6.45
C GLY A 174 22.82 27.86 7.22
N LYS A 175 21.63 28.06 7.80
CA LYS A 175 20.90 27.00 8.52
C LYS A 175 20.19 26.08 7.52
N LEU A 176 20.26 24.77 7.74
CA LEU A 176 19.45 23.79 7.02
C LEU A 176 17.99 23.94 7.44
N ILE A 177 17.12 24.16 6.47
CA ILE A 177 15.66 24.19 6.59
C ILE A 177 15.14 22.91 5.97
N LEU A 178 14.35 22.15 6.72
CA LEU A 178 13.66 20.97 6.22
C LEU A 178 12.25 21.40 5.81
N GLU A 179 11.92 21.24 4.54
CA GLU A 179 10.60 21.57 3.99
C GLU A 179 9.99 20.33 3.34
N ASN A 180 8.73 20.05 3.65
CA ASN A 180 7.99 19.02 2.93
C ASN A 180 7.62 19.57 1.55
N ALA A 181 8.00 18.85 0.49
CA ALA A 181 7.66 19.15 -0.88
C ALA A 181 7.02 17.92 -1.53
N ARG A 182 6.24 18.10 -2.60
CA ARG A 182 5.83 16.97 -3.43
C ARG A 182 6.87 16.66 -4.48
N SER A 183 7.12 15.37 -4.68
CA SER A 183 7.87 14.86 -5.82
C SER A 183 7.09 15.09 -7.13
N THR A 184 7.79 15.07 -8.26
CA THR A 184 7.22 15.31 -9.61
C THR A 184 6.76 14.03 -10.31
N ASP A 185 6.68 12.93 -9.55
CA ASP A 185 6.40 11.57 -9.99
C ASP A 185 4.90 11.26 -10.09
N GLY A 186 4.02 12.17 -9.65
CA GLY A 186 2.58 12.02 -9.80
C GLY A 186 2.12 11.93 -11.26
N TYR A 187 1.05 11.16 -11.51
CA TYR A 187 0.48 10.97 -12.83
C TYR A 187 0.13 12.29 -13.52
N TRP A 188 -0.48 13.25 -12.83
CA TRP A 188 -0.80 14.56 -13.41
C TRP A 188 0.30 15.60 -13.25
N GLY A 189 1.44 15.25 -12.64
CA GLY A 189 2.54 16.17 -12.40
C GLY A 189 2.22 17.22 -11.34
N THR A 190 2.76 18.42 -11.52
CA THR A 190 2.63 19.54 -10.58
C THR A 190 1.92 20.73 -11.24
N PRO A 191 1.43 21.73 -10.48
CA PRO A 191 0.81 22.93 -11.05
C PRO A 191 1.67 23.63 -12.11
N GLU A 192 3.00 23.60 -11.96
CA GLU A 192 3.96 24.24 -12.86
C GLU A 192 4.26 23.40 -14.11
N ASN A 193 4.03 22.08 -14.04
CA ASN A 193 4.28 21.15 -15.13
C ASN A 193 3.19 20.05 -15.16
N PRO A 194 1.95 20.42 -15.57
CA PRO A 194 0.84 19.49 -15.62
C PRO A 194 1.05 18.44 -16.71
N LYS A 195 0.66 17.20 -16.44
CA LYS A 195 0.79 16.04 -17.33
C LYS A 195 -0.57 15.35 -17.51
N HIS A 196 -0.69 14.56 -18.57
CA HIS A 196 -1.85 13.67 -18.83
C HIS A 196 -3.22 14.38 -18.73
N GLN A 197 -3.31 15.62 -19.23
CA GLN A 197 -4.50 16.48 -19.20
C GLN A 197 -5.71 15.95 -19.96
N GLY A 198 -5.55 14.87 -20.74
CA GLY A 198 -6.67 14.17 -21.36
C GLY A 198 -7.57 13.45 -20.35
N VAL A 199 -7.03 12.98 -19.23
CA VAL A 199 -7.79 12.27 -18.18
C VAL A 199 -8.45 13.29 -17.25
N SER A 200 -9.78 13.26 -17.15
CA SER A 200 -10.56 14.22 -16.37
C SER A 200 -10.62 13.89 -14.87
N GLY A 201 -10.46 12.61 -14.52
CA GLY A 201 -10.44 12.16 -13.13
C GLY A 201 -10.14 10.68 -12.98
N VAL A 202 -9.87 10.27 -11.74
CA VAL A 202 -9.64 8.89 -11.35
C VAL A 202 -10.61 8.51 -10.26
N LEU A 203 -11.29 7.37 -10.45
CA LEU A 203 -12.16 6.75 -9.47
C LEU A 203 -11.45 5.50 -8.93
N LEU A 204 -11.09 5.53 -7.64
CA LEU A 204 -10.58 4.36 -6.93
C LEU A 204 -11.76 3.58 -6.34
N LEU A 205 -11.77 2.27 -6.57
CA LEU A 205 -12.64 1.30 -5.93
C LEU A 205 -11.78 0.45 -5.00
N PRO A 206 -11.66 0.81 -3.71
CA PRO A 206 -10.82 0.09 -2.76
C PRO A 206 -11.22 -1.37 -2.55
N LYS A 207 -12.52 -1.64 -2.74
CA LYS A 207 -13.07 -2.99 -2.71
C LYS A 207 -14.11 -3.08 -3.82
N PRO A 208 -13.82 -3.78 -4.93
CA PRO A 208 -14.73 -3.86 -6.07
C PRO A 208 -15.97 -4.71 -5.78
N HIS A 209 -15.97 -5.46 -4.68
CA HIS A 209 -17.09 -6.28 -4.29
C HIS A 209 -18.27 -5.43 -3.80
N LEU A 210 -19.42 -5.55 -4.47
CA LEU A 210 -20.59 -4.71 -4.22
C LEU A 210 -21.15 -4.85 -2.80
N TRP A 211 -20.86 -5.93 -2.05
CA TRP A 211 -21.42 -6.15 -0.71
C TRP A 211 -20.85 -5.16 0.31
N ALA A 212 -19.66 -4.61 0.04
CA ALA A 212 -18.98 -3.69 0.94
C ALA A 212 -19.43 -2.22 0.75
N LEU A 213 -20.38 -1.93 -0.15
CA LEU A 213 -20.74 -0.55 -0.51
C LEU A 213 -21.39 0.26 0.63
N ARG A 214 -21.84 -0.40 1.72
CA ARG A 214 -22.32 0.28 2.94
C ARG A 214 -21.24 0.51 3.99
N GLU A 215 -20.09 -0.16 3.87
CA GLU A 215 -18.98 -0.01 4.80
C GLU A 215 -18.21 1.28 4.51
N GLU A 216 -17.98 2.09 5.54
CA GLU A 216 -17.31 3.39 5.40
C GLU A 216 -15.87 3.27 4.89
N ARG A 217 -15.15 2.23 5.34
CA ARG A 217 -13.76 1.95 4.97
C ARG A 217 -13.57 1.66 3.47
N TRP A 218 -14.62 1.22 2.77
CA TRP A 218 -14.55 0.74 1.38
C TRP A 218 -15.23 1.67 0.38
N GLN A 219 -15.54 2.90 0.79
CA GLN A 219 -16.18 3.86 -0.12
C GLN A 219 -15.27 4.20 -1.31
N PRO A 220 -15.83 4.25 -2.53
CA PRO A 220 -15.10 4.74 -3.70
C PRO A 220 -14.62 6.17 -3.51
N LEU A 221 -13.41 6.46 -3.98
CA LEU A 221 -12.80 7.78 -3.87
C LEU A 221 -12.61 8.38 -5.26
N LEU A 222 -13.11 9.59 -5.46
CA LEU A 222 -12.98 10.33 -6.72
C LEU A 222 -11.97 11.47 -6.56
N VAL A 223 -10.93 11.47 -7.38
CA VAL A 223 -10.04 12.64 -7.54
C VAL A 223 -10.21 13.19 -8.94
N ARG A 224 -10.47 14.50 -9.02
CA ARG A 224 -10.61 15.23 -10.29
C ARG A 224 -9.27 15.82 -10.69
N ASN A 225 -8.95 15.79 -11.98
CA ASN A 225 -7.75 16.43 -12.50
C ASN A 225 -7.99 17.95 -12.59
N PRO A 226 -7.28 18.77 -11.78
CA PRO A 226 -7.45 20.23 -11.80
C PRO A 226 -6.96 20.87 -13.11
N TRP A 227 -6.21 20.12 -13.93
CA TRP A 227 -5.61 20.59 -15.18
C TRP A 227 -6.17 19.87 -16.41
N ALA A 228 -7.34 19.24 -16.29
CA ALA A 228 -7.96 18.52 -17.41
C ALA A 228 -8.32 19.46 -18.58
N ASN A 229 -8.09 19.00 -19.82
CA ASN A 229 -8.58 19.66 -21.03
C ASN A 229 -10.11 19.63 -21.13
N HIS A 230 -10.72 18.57 -20.59
CA HIS A 230 -12.16 18.36 -20.55
C HIS A 230 -12.56 17.99 -19.12
N PRO A 231 -12.79 18.96 -18.22
CA PRO A 231 -13.09 18.67 -16.82
C PRO A 231 -14.43 17.94 -16.66
N LEU A 232 -14.54 17.10 -15.62
CA LEU A 232 -15.82 16.52 -15.22
C LEU A 232 -16.72 17.63 -14.64
N PRO A 233 -18.05 17.58 -14.88
CA PRO A 233 -18.99 18.46 -14.18
C PRO A 233 -18.87 18.29 -12.66
N ASP A 234 -19.08 19.37 -11.90
CA ASP A 234 -18.95 19.33 -10.44
C ASP A 234 -19.98 18.39 -9.80
N GLU A 235 -21.18 18.33 -10.37
CA GLU A 235 -22.27 17.44 -9.94
C GLU A 235 -22.09 15.99 -10.37
N PHE A 236 -21.14 15.69 -11.26
CA PHE A 236 -20.90 14.34 -11.76
C PHE A 236 -20.34 13.47 -10.64
N LEU A 237 -21.09 12.42 -10.27
CA LEU A 237 -20.77 11.46 -9.21
C LEU A 237 -20.29 12.16 -7.91
N PRO A 238 -21.22 12.58 -7.04
CA PRO A 238 -20.91 13.30 -5.79
C PRO A 238 -20.35 12.34 -4.73
N LEU A 239 -19.26 11.64 -5.04
CA LEU A 239 -18.54 10.71 -4.18
C LEU A 239 -17.56 11.46 -3.27
N PRO A 240 -17.17 10.88 -2.12
CA PRO A 240 -16.07 11.41 -1.34
C PRO A 240 -14.77 11.36 -2.15
N GLY A 241 -13.80 12.18 -1.79
CA GLY A 241 -12.62 12.34 -2.61
C GLY A 241 -11.64 13.37 -2.10
N PHE A 242 -10.82 13.88 -3.02
CA PHE A 242 -9.86 14.95 -2.74
C PHE A 242 -9.90 15.99 -3.84
N ARG A 243 -9.71 17.25 -3.46
CA ARG A 243 -9.54 18.35 -4.41
C ARG A 243 -8.25 19.09 -4.15
N HIS A 244 -7.62 19.53 -5.24
CA HIS A 244 -6.51 20.47 -5.19
C HIS A 244 -6.99 21.81 -4.60
N VAL A 245 -6.17 22.41 -3.73
CA VAL A 245 -6.39 23.76 -3.21
C VAL A 245 -5.34 24.74 -3.77
N LYS A 246 -4.34 25.11 -2.97
CA LYS A 246 -3.18 25.92 -3.36
C LYS A 246 -1.90 25.19 -2.96
N GLU A 247 -0.79 25.51 -3.63
CA GLU A 247 0.57 25.09 -3.23
C GLU A 247 0.70 23.57 -3.01
N ALA A 248 0.35 22.78 -4.04
CA ALA A 248 0.42 21.31 -4.03
C ALA A 248 -0.28 20.62 -2.85
N SER A 249 -1.23 21.32 -2.22
CA SER A 249 -2.02 20.82 -1.10
C SER A 249 -3.37 20.30 -1.59
N TYR A 250 -3.86 19.28 -0.90
CA TYR A 250 -5.11 18.60 -1.20
C TYR A 250 -5.93 18.48 0.07
N VAL A 251 -7.24 18.64 -0.06
CA VAL A 251 -8.17 18.49 1.07
C VAL A 251 -9.23 17.45 0.73
N PRO A 252 -9.68 16.65 1.72
CA PRO A 252 -10.82 15.78 1.54
C PRO A 252 -12.05 16.57 1.09
N THR A 253 -12.84 15.96 0.22
CA THR A 253 -14.17 16.45 -0.17
C THR A 253 -15.21 15.48 0.35
N GLU A 254 -16.18 16.03 1.07
CA GLU A 254 -17.38 15.30 1.46
C GLU A 254 -18.16 14.82 0.24
N GLY A 255 -18.84 13.68 0.39
CA GLY A 255 -19.65 13.12 -0.67
C GLY A 255 -20.69 12.14 -0.13
N LYS A 256 -21.46 11.58 -1.06
CA LYS A 256 -22.45 10.53 -0.79
C LYS A 256 -21.79 9.17 -0.96
N ARG A 257 -22.24 8.20 -0.16
CA ARG A 257 -21.85 6.81 -0.37
C ARG A 257 -22.32 6.35 -1.74
N LEU A 258 -21.53 5.51 -2.41
CA LEU A 258 -21.94 4.96 -3.70
C LEU A 258 -23.25 4.18 -3.57
N ALA A 259 -23.46 3.47 -2.46
CA ALA A 259 -24.72 2.80 -2.15
C ALA A 259 -25.94 3.74 -2.17
N ASP A 260 -25.80 4.97 -1.66
CA ASP A 260 -26.89 5.96 -1.65
C ASP A 260 -27.15 6.53 -3.04
N ILE A 261 -26.10 6.75 -3.84
CA ILE A 261 -26.22 7.18 -5.25
C ILE A 261 -26.93 6.10 -6.08
N LEU A 262 -26.62 4.83 -5.84
CA LEU A 262 -27.22 3.68 -6.51
C LEU A 262 -28.61 3.29 -5.97
N GLY A 263 -29.07 3.92 -4.89
CA GLY A 263 -30.37 3.62 -4.27
C GLY A 263 -30.43 2.24 -3.58
N LEU A 264 -29.29 1.72 -3.11
CA LEU A 264 -29.26 0.43 -2.40
C LEU A 264 -29.96 0.53 -1.03
N PRO A 265 -30.51 -0.57 -0.49
CA PRO A 265 -31.07 -0.58 0.86
C PRO A 265 -30.03 -0.23 1.95
N ILE A 266 -30.51 0.25 3.10
CA ILE A 266 -29.65 0.54 4.28
C ILE A 266 -28.98 -0.74 4.78
N VAL A 267 -29.75 -1.83 4.87
CA VAL A 267 -29.23 -3.17 5.15
C VAL A 267 -28.73 -3.76 3.84
N TRP A 268 -27.41 -3.77 3.70
CA TRP A 268 -26.74 -4.34 2.55
C TRP A 268 -25.45 -5.04 2.99
N PRO A 269 -25.17 -6.26 2.50
CA PRO A 269 -26.01 -7.05 1.60
C PRO A 269 -27.36 -7.45 2.22
N PRO A 270 -28.38 -7.80 1.41
CA PRO A 270 -29.62 -8.34 1.95
C PRO A 270 -29.31 -9.62 2.74
N ALA A 271 -30.03 -9.86 3.83
CA ALA A 271 -29.92 -11.15 4.52
C ALA A 271 -30.26 -12.28 3.53
N GLU A 272 -29.51 -13.39 3.59
CA GLU A 272 -29.84 -14.57 2.79
C GLU A 272 -31.28 -14.96 3.11
N SER A 273 -32.11 -14.98 2.07
CA SER A 273 -33.47 -15.51 2.18
C SER A 273 -33.32 -17.02 2.28
N GLY A 274 -33.41 -17.56 3.49
CA GLY A 274 -33.46 -19.00 3.74
C GLY A 274 -34.68 -19.66 3.10
#